data_AF-A0A7S3MXJ1-F1
#
_entry.id   AF-A0A7S3MXJ1-F1
#
_cell.length_a   1.000
_cell.length_b   1.000
_cell.length_c   1.000
_cell.angle_alpha   90.00
_cell.angle_beta   90.00
_cell.angle_gamma   90.00
#
_symmetry.space_group_name_H-M   'P 1'
#
loop_
_entity.id
_entity.type
_entity.pdbx_description
1 polymer ?
#
loop_
_entity_poly.entity_id
_entity_poly.type
_entity_poly.pdbx_seq_one_letter_code
_entity_poly.pdbx_strand_id
1 'polypeptide(L)'
;MKNKLADDMGIMLEYTMLFSILHYPGGVLTVTDVKEGEDDFTDNINDGWTKMQKDNAQGSKGMPISVTVYAHNYEDEKALAVLDDLDKQINFRMAPPNLQ
;
A
#
# COMPACT_ATOMS: atom_id res chain seq x y z
N MET A 1 10.22 2.11 -13.70
CA MET A 1 10.29 2.15 -12.22
C MET A 1 11.73 2.42 -11.82
N LYS A 2 11.99 3.16 -10.73
CA LYS A 2 13.34 3.61 -10.35
C LYS A 2 14.26 2.47 -9.84
N ASN A 3 13.70 1.33 -9.45
CA ASN A 3 14.44 0.18 -8.92
C ASN A 3 14.40 -1.00 -9.91
N LYS A 4 15.53 -1.70 -10.08
CA LYS A 4 15.66 -2.86 -10.98
C LYS A 4 14.90 -4.09 -10.49
N LEU A 5 14.60 -4.14 -9.19
CA LEU A 5 13.87 -5.22 -8.53
C LEU A 5 12.36 -4.99 -8.46
N ALA A 6 11.87 -3.91 -9.09
CA ALA A 6 10.45 -3.54 -9.01
C ALA A 6 9.53 -4.59 -9.64
N ASP A 7 10.00 -5.33 -10.65
CA ASP A 7 9.25 -6.43 -11.25
C ASP A 7 9.05 -7.60 -10.27
N ASP A 8 10.00 -7.81 -9.35
CA ASP A 8 9.95 -8.89 -8.34
C ASP A 8 8.94 -8.59 -7.21
N MET A 9 8.48 -7.34 -7.05
CA MET A 9 7.41 -7.02 -6.10
C MET A 9 6.03 -7.49 -6.57
N GLY A 10 5.85 -7.80 -7.87
CA GLY A 10 4.55 -8.19 -8.42
C GLY A 10 3.96 -9.47 -7.82
N ILE A 11 4.78 -10.27 -7.13
CA ILE A 11 4.36 -11.51 -6.45
C ILE A 11 4.00 -11.31 -4.96
N MET A 12 4.22 -10.11 -4.40
CA MET A 12 3.83 -9.78 -3.02
C MET A 12 2.34 -9.43 -2.98
N LEU A 13 1.52 -10.45 -2.78
CA LEU A 13 0.06 -10.36 -2.78
C LEU A 13 -0.53 -10.59 -1.38
N GLU A 14 0.27 -10.66 -0.33
CA GLU A 14 -0.17 -11.04 1.02
C GLU A 14 -1.27 -10.14 1.60
N TYR A 15 -1.27 -8.85 1.27
CA TYR A 15 -2.28 -7.89 1.74
C TYR A 15 -3.60 -7.92 0.93
N THR A 16 -3.63 -8.58 -0.22
CA THR A 16 -4.78 -8.55 -1.15
C THR A 16 -5.32 -9.93 -1.51
N MET A 17 -4.46 -10.93 -1.65
CA MET A 17 -4.80 -12.28 -2.08
C MET A 17 -5.78 -12.95 -1.13
N LEU A 18 -5.60 -12.81 0.18
CA LEU A 18 -6.49 -13.43 1.17
C LEU A 18 -7.94 -12.99 0.97
N PHE A 19 -8.15 -11.68 0.84
CA PHE A 19 -9.49 -11.10 0.68
C PHE A 19 -10.05 -11.34 -0.72
N SER A 20 -9.19 -11.43 -1.74
CA SER A 20 -9.59 -11.82 -3.09
C SER A 20 -10.13 -13.26 -3.13
N ILE A 21 -9.45 -14.21 -2.48
CA ILE A 21 -9.91 -15.62 -2.38
C ILE A 21 -11.26 -15.71 -1.65
N LEU A 22 -11.45 -14.91 -0.61
CA LEU A 22 -12.68 -14.87 0.17
C LEU A 22 -13.80 -14.07 -0.50
N HIS A 23 -13.52 -13.41 -1.63
CA HIS A 23 -14.42 -12.53 -2.37
C HIS A 23 -14.93 -11.34 -1.54
N TYR A 24 -14.11 -10.85 -0.60
CA TYR A 24 -14.48 -9.71 0.24
C TYR A 24 -14.30 -8.42 -0.56
N PRO A 25 -15.34 -7.56 -0.67
CA PRO A 25 -15.20 -6.28 -1.33
C PRO A 25 -14.29 -5.36 -0.51
N GLY A 26 -13.54 -4.52 -1.19
CA GLY A 26 -12.66 -3.56 -0.53
C GLY A 26 -12.19 -2.45 -1.46
N GLY A 27 -11.65 -1.40 -0.85
CA GLY A 27 -11.09 -0.25 -1.54
C GLY A 27 -9.80 0.22 -0.88
N VAL A 28 -9.08 1.10 -1.58
CA VAL A 28 -7.78 1.62 -1.17
C VAL A 28 -7.86 3.14 -1.05
N LEU A 29 -7.29 3.69 0.02
CA LEU A 29 -7.18 5.13 0.25
C LEU A 29 -5.71 5.49 0.54
N THR A 30 -5.18 6.48 -0.16
CA THR A 30 -3.85 7.03 0.13
C THR A 30 -3.91 7.96 1.32
N VAL A 31 -3.04 7.74 2.30
CA VAL A 31 -3.13 8.40 3.61
C VAL A 31 -1.92 9.27 3.96
N THR A 32 -0.77 9.02 3.34
CA THR A 32 0.47 9.81 3.51
C THR A 32 1.42 9.50 2.37
N ASP A 33 2.53 10.23 2.28
CA ASP A 33 3.73 9.81 1.56
C ASP A 33 4.78 9.22 2.52
N VAL A 34 5.74 8.47 1.97
CA VAL A 34 6.90 7.94 2.70
C VAL A 34 7.80 9.09 3.15
N LYS A 35 8.00 9.21 4.47
CA LYS A 35 8.86 10.25 5.05
C LYS A 35 10.33 9.82 5.06
N GLU A 36 11.18 10.77 5.44
CA GLU A 36 12.61 10.51 5.59
C GLU A 36 12.88 9.49 6.70
N GLY A 37 13.61 8.42 6.35
CA GLY A 37 13.91 7.32 7.26
C GLY A 37 12.81 6.25 7.35
N GLU A 38 11.68 6.41 6.65
CA GLU A 38 10.63 5.38 6.52
C GLU A 38 10.86 4.46 5.31
N ASP A 39 11.96 4.63 4.56
CA ASP A 39 12.31 3.86 3.37
C ASP A 39 13.20 2.63 3.66
N ASP A 40 13.17 2.12 4.89
CA ASP A 40 13.84 0.88 5.30
C ASP A 40 12.85 -0.20 5.73
N PHE A 41 13.21 -1.46 5.50
CA PHE A 41 12.43 -2.63 5.90
C PHE A 41 13.29 -3.60 6.71
N THR A 42 12.73 -4.07 7.82
CA THR A 42 13.34 -5.09 8.68
C THR A 42 12.26 -5.98 9.27
N ASP A 43 12.52 -7.29 9.32
CA ASP A 43 11.68 -8.26 10.01
C ASP A 43 12.53 -9.22 10.89
N ASN A 44 11.87 -10.18 11.53
CA ASN A 44 12.52 -11.18 12.39
C ASN A 44 12.90 -12.48 11.65
N ILE A 45 12.53 -12.63 10.38
CA ILE A 45 12.76 -13.85 9.59
C ILE A 45 14.10 -13.78 8.88
N ASN A 46 14.46 -12.60 8.36
CA ASN A 46 15.73 -12.29 7.71
C ASN A 46 16.09 -13.27 6.58
N ASP A 47 15.11 -13.54 5.70
CA ASP A 47 15.26 -14.43 4.56
C ASP A 47 15.45 -13.65 3.23
N GLY A 48 15.39 -14.37 2.11
CA GLY A 48 15.52 -13.76 0.78
C GLY A 48 14.44 -12.71 0.48
N TRP A 49 13.23 -12.87 1.02
CA TRP A 49 12.13 -11.93 0.84
C TRP A 49 12.35 -10.69 1.70
N THR A 50 12.85 -10.85 2.93
CA THR A 50 13.26 -9.73 3.78
C THR A 50 14.27 -8.85 3.06
N LYS A 51 15.30 -9.47 2.48
CA LYS A 51 16.32 -8.74 1.72
C LYS A 51 15.73 -8.02 0.50
N MET A 52 14.86 -8.70 -0.25
CA MET A 52 14.21 -8.13 -1.43
C MET A 52 13.30 -6.96 -1.08
N GLN A 53 12.54 -7.03 0.01
CA GLN A 53 11.71 -5.93 0.50
C GLN A 53 12.57 -4.75 0.96
N LYS A 54 13.65 -5.01 1.69
CA LYS A 54 14.61 -3.98 2.10
C LYS A 54 15.21 -3.25 0.91
N ASP A 55 15.70 -3.98 -0.09
CA ASP A 55 16.32 -3.40 -1.29
C ASP A 55 15.29 -2.63 -2.14
N ASN A 56 14.01 -3.05 -2.17
CA ASN A 56 12.94 -2.36 -2.89
C ASN A 56 12.42 -1.11 -2.18
N ALA A 57 12.39 -1.10 -0.84
CA ALA A 57 11.94 0.04 -0.05
C ALA A 57 12.85 1.27 -0.21
N GLN A 58 14.15 1.06 -0.46
CA GLN A 58 15.14 2.14 -0.56
C GLN A 58 14.78 3.17 -1.64
N GLY A 59 14.86 4.46 -1.29
CA GLY A 59 14.60 5.55 -2.23
C GLY A 59 13.12 5.78 -2.54
N SER A 60 12.22 5.25 -1.71
CA SER A 60 10.77 5.43 -1.82
C SER A 60 10.26 6.73 -1.18
N LYS A 61 11.13 7.57 -0.58
CA LYS A 61 10.75 8.88 -0.02
C LYS A 61 9.87 9.68 -0.98
N GLY A 62 8.72 10.15 -0.48
CA GLY A 62 7.73 10.90 -1.25
C GLY A 62 6.76 10.05 -2.09
N MET A 63 6.89 8.72 -2.09
CA MET A 63 5.91 7.82 -2.72
C MET A 63 4.67 7.66 -1.83
N PRO A 64 3.48 7.45 -2.40
CA PRO A 64 2.24 7.31 -1.65
C PRO A 64 2.20 6.02 -0.82
N ILE A 65 1.78 6.13 0.43
CA ILE A 65 1.40 5.02 1.31
C ILE A 65 -0.13 4.99 1.41
N SER A 66 -0.71 3.80 1.24
CA SER A 66 -2.16 3.61 1.23
C SER A 66 -2.60 2.56 2.24
N VAL A 67 -3.85 2.67 2.69
CA VAL A 67 -4.55 1.68 3.51
C VAL A 67 -5.63 1.01 2.67
N THR A 68 -5.82 -0.30 2.87
CA THR A 68 -6.90 -1.05 2.25
C THR A 68 -7.97 -1.37 3.29
N VAL A 69 -9.23 -1.10 2.96
CA VAL A 69 -10.39 -1.42 3.79
C VAL A 69 -11.21 -2.48 3.08
N TYR A 70 -11.46 -3.60 3.76
CA TYR A 70 -12.35 -4.66 3.28
C TYR A 70 -13.61 -4.72 4.15
N ALA A 71 -14.73 -5.05 3.54
CA ALA A 71 -15.98 -5.39 4.22
C ALA A 71 -16.36 -6.86 3.96
N HIS A 72 -17.39 -7.35 4.63
CA HIS A 72 -17.95 -8.65 4.30
C HIS A 72 -18.64 -8.64 2.94
N ASN A 73 -18.91 -9.83 2.41
CA ASN A 73 -19.57 -10.00 1.11
C ASN A 73 -20.89 -9.22 1.04
N TYR A 74 -21.07 -8.49 -0.06
CA TYR A 74 -22.24 -7.65 -0.34
C TYR A 74 -22.43 -6.47 0.62
N GLU A 75 -21.38 -6.06 1.32
CA GLU A 75 -21.36 -4.89 2.19
C GLU A 75 -20.42 -3.79 1.66
N ASP A 76 -20.33 -3.65 0.34
CA ASP A 76 -19.48 -2.68 -0.37
C ASP A 76 -19.69 -1.24 0.14
N GLU A 77 -20.94 -0.85 0.45
CA GLU A 77 -21.27 0.45 0.99
C GLU A 77 -20.63 0.70 2.37
N LYS A 78 -20.40 -0.35 3.17
CA LYS A 78 -19.71 -0.20 4.45
C LYS A 78 -18.22 0.06 4.25
N ALA A 79 -17.58 -0.63 3.31
CA ALA A 79 -16.19 -0.34 2.95
C ALA A 79 -16.06 1.11 2.46
N LEU A 80 -16.97 1.55 1.59
CA LEU A 80 -17.01 2.93 1.09
C LEU A 80 -17.27 3.95 2.20
N ALA A 81 -18.18 3.70 3.13
CA ALA A 81 -18.46 4.59 4.24
C ALA A 81 -17.22 4.78 5.14
N VAL A 82 -16.51 3.68 5.45
CA VAL A 82 -15.27 3.75 6.24
C VAL A 82 -14.19 4.51 5.48
N LEU A 83 -14.03 4.27 4.17
CA LEU A 83 -13.06 5.00 3.34
C LEU A 83 -13.38 6.50 3.27
N ASP A 84 -14.65 6.88 3.15
CA ASP A 84 -15.11 8.28 3.16
C ASP A 84 -14.84 8.96 4.52
N ASP A 85 -15.13 8.27 5.62
CA ASP A 85 -14.83 8.76 6.97
C ASP A 85 -13.32 8.92 7.22
N LEU A 86 -12.50 8.01 6.68
CA LEU A 86 -11.04 8.11 6.73
C LEU A 86 -10.54 9.26 5.85
N ASP A 87 -11.04 9.42 4.62
CA ASP A 87 -10.61 10.51 3.72
C ASP A 87 -10.94 11.88 4.31
N LYS A 88 -12.10 12.05 4.93
CA LYS A 88 -12.48 13.32 5.58
C LYS A 88 -11.57 13.68 6.75
N GLN A 89 -11.14 12.68 7.51
CA GLN A 89 -10.27 12.90 8.68
C GLN A 89 -8.82 13.14 8.29
N ILE A 90 -8.32 12.37 7.32
CA ILE A 90 -6.91 12.41 6.89
C ILE A 90 -6.70 13.56 5.91
N ASN A 91 -7.65 13.77 4.98
CA ASN A 91 -7.67 14.81 3.96
C ASN A 91 -6.32 14.94 3.22
N PHE A 92 -5.69 13.81 2.91
CA PHE A 92 -4.42 13.77 2.22
C PHE A 92 -4.62 14.04 0.73
N ARG A 93 -3.85 14.97 0.18
CA ARG A 93 -3.93 15.38 -1.24
C ARG A 93 -2.52 15.40 -1.80
N MET A 94 -2.20 14.42 -2.65
CA MET A 94 -0.92 14.36 -3.34
C MET A 94 -1.01 15.16 -4.65
N ALA A 95 -0.02 16.02 -4.91
CA ALA A 95 0.09 16.65 -6.21
C ALA A 95 0.41 15.58 -7.26
N PRO A 96 -0.25 15.59 -8.44
CA PRO A 96 0.13 14.68 -9.51
C PRO A 96 1.61 14.91 -9.86
N PRO A 97 2.41 13.84 -10.05
CA PRO A 97 3.80 14.01 -10.46
C PRO A 97 3.83 14.81 -11.76
N ASN A 98 4.69 15.83 -11.81
CA ASN A 98 4.85 16.70 -12.98
C ASN A 98 4.97 15.84 -14.24
N LEU A 99 3.96 15.91 -15.12
CA LEU A 99 3.98 15.31 -16.45
C LEU A 99 4.94 16.15 -17.31
N GLN A 100 6.24 15.91 -17.18
CA GLN A 100 7.28 16.43 -18.08
C GLN A 100 7.63 15.38 -19.14
#